data_AF-A0A484QKJ8-F1
#
_entry.id   AF-A0A484QKJ8-F1
#
_cell.length_a   1.000
_cell.length_b   1.000
_cell.length_c   1.000
_cell.angle_alpha   90.00
_cell.angle_beta   90.00
_cell.angle_gamma   90.00
#
_symmetry.space_group_name_H-M   'P 1'
#
loop_
_entity.id
_entity.type
_entity.pdbx_description
1 polymer ?
#
loop_
_entity_poly.entity_id
_entity_poly.type
_entity_poly.pdbx_seq_one_letter_code
_entity_poly.pdbx_strand_id
1 'polypeptide(L)'
;MKQWIAGALALAAMAAAPSHAQDYPTRAITWIVPFAAGGPTDAMARNIANRVSQELKQTILVENVGGAGGTIGAAKAARSSPDGYTFLVGHIGYMAAAPSLYAKLPYDPVKDFKAVFRFPDTPLVLLVGANSPHTSVEEFIDFGRKNPGKLNFSNAGVGSTSHLVAAMFASRAKMEVTPIAYKGAGPALNDLMGGQVDAMFDQTNTALPQTQGGKVRALALTSAAPMPQFPNVPTAGEKALPGFQVSTWYGLYAPKDVPDNVVRVMHEAYSRALKDADFTGKMTAQGILVLPPDQVDPQAFQAFTAAEVTKWAEVIKQAGITLQ
;
A
#
# COMPACT_ATOMS: atom_id res chain seq x y z
N MET A 1 20.37 -43.31 60.56
CA MET A 1 20.45 -42.74 59.18
C MET A 1 19.23 -43.14 58.32
N LYS A 2 17.98 -42.89 58.75
CA LYS A 2 16.78 -43.21 57.95
C LYS A 2 15.61 -42.22 58.10
N GLN A 3 15.81 -41.07 58.73
CA GLN A 3 14.73 -40.08 58.98
C GLN A 3 15.02 -38.68 58.41
N TRP A 4 16.14 -38.49 57.70
CA TRP A 4 16.54 -37.18 57.16
C TRP A 4 16.39 -37.07 55.63
N ILE A 5 15.92 -38.12 54.96
CA ILE A 5 15.73 -38.14 53.49
C ILE A 5 14.29 -37.73 53.09
N ALA A 6 13.33 -37.80 54.02
CA ALA A 6 11.92 -37.50 53.73
C ALA A 6 11.60 -35.99 53.65
N GLY A 7 12.49 -35.12 54.14
CA GLY A 7 12.30 -33.66 54.11
C GLY A 7 12.76 -32.96 52.82
N ALA A 8 13.57 -33.64 51.98
CA ALA A 8 14.19 -33.02 50.81
C ALA A 8 13.35 -33.15 49.52
N LEU A 9 12.39 -34.08 49.45
CA LEU A 9 11.53 -34.25 48.26
C LEU A 9 10.28 -33.35 48.25
N ALA A 10 9.91 -32.74 49.37
CA ALA A 10 8.70 -31.90 49.44
C ALA A 10 8.93 -30.44 48.99
N LEU A 11 10.19 -29.98 48.92
CA LEU A 11 10.52 -28.59 48.53
C LEU A 11 10.71 -28.40 47.01
N ALA A 12 10.80 -29.48 46.23
CA ALA A 12 11.00 -29.40 44.77
C ALA A 12 9.69 -29.21 43.98
N ALA A 13 8.52 -29.30 44.63
CA ALA A 13 7.22 -29.26 43.97
C ALA A 13 6.55 -27.87 43.93
N MET A 14 7.16 -26.83 44.52
CA MET A 14 6.55 -25.47 44.59
C MET A 14 7.12 -24.46 43.58
N ALA A 15 7.96 -24.86 42.64
CA ALA A 15 8.59 -23.93 41.68
C ALA A 15 8.05 -24.01 40.23
N ALA A 16 6.94 -24.70 39.99
CA ALA A 16 6.24 -24.64 38.70
C ALA A 16 5.08 -23.65 38.80
N ALA A 17 5.39 -22.35 38.97
CA ALA A 17 4.41 -21.32 38.64
C ALA A 17 4.08 -21.49 37.15
N PRO A 18 2.80 -21.52 36.74
CA PRO A 18 2.47 -21.48 35.33
C PRO A 18 3.14 -20.23 34.78
N SER A 19 4.06 -20.38 33.82
CA SER A 19 4.51 -19.24 33.04
C SER A 19 3.28 -18.76 32.28
N HIS A 20 2.56 -17.78 32.84
CA HIS A 20 1.65 -16.99 32.04
C HIS A 20 2.50 -16.44 30.92
N ALA A 21 2.33 -16.98 29.71
CA ALA A 21 2.79 -16.30 28.51
C ALA A 21 2.29 -14.86 28.67
N GLN A 22 3.21 -13.90 28.77
CA GLN A 22 2.80 -12.52 28.92
C GLN A 22 1.85 -12.20 27.76
N ASP A 23 0.67 -11.69 28.08
CA ASP A 23 -0.32 -11.32 27.08
C ASP A 23 0.29 -10.25 26.17
N TYR A 24 0.73 -10.63 24.98
CA TYR A 24 1.19 -9.68 23.97
C TYR A 24 -0.04 -8.91 23.44
N PRO A 25 0.04 -7.58 23.25
CA PRO A 25 1.16 -6.69 23.56
C PRO A 25 1.14 -6.10 24.99
N THR A 26 2.31 -5.96 25.63
CA THR A 26 2.47 -5.37 26.99
C THR A 26 3.06 -3.95 26.99
N ARG A 27 3.48 -3.46 25.83
CA ARG A 27 4.04 -2.11 25.64
C ARG A 27 3.66 -1.58 24.25
N ALA A 28 3.99 -0.31 24.01
CA ALA A 28 3.76 0.33 22.73
C ALA A 28 4.44 -0.42 21.57
N ILE A 29 3.72 -0.49 20.45
CA ILE A 29 4.16 -1.08 19.19
C ILE A 29 4.61 0.06 18.26
N THR A 30 5.64 -0.18 17.45
CA THR A 30 6.09 0.77 16.41
C THR A 30 5.74 0.26 15.02
N TRP A 31 5.13 1.12 14.22
CA TRP A 31 4.92 0.92 12.79
C TRP A 31 5.84 1.85 12.02
N ILE A 32 6.81 1.28 11.32
CA ILE A 32 7.69 2.01 10.41
C ILE A 32 6.91 2.29 9.13
N VAL A 33 6.76 3.57 8.80
CA VAL A 33 6.21 4.07 7.53
C VAL A 33 7.37 4.59 6.67
N PRO A 34 7.75 3.93 5.57
CA PRO A 34 8.90 4.31 4.77
C PRO A 34 8.74 5.54 3.86
N PHE A 35 7.97 6.54 4.31
CA PHE A 35 7.74 7.80 3.60
C PHE A 35 7.62 8.96 4.59
N ALA A 36 7.71 10.19 4.07
CA ALA A 36 7.53 11.40 4.87
C ALA A 36 6.14 11.43 5.55
N ALA A 37 6.10 12.03 6.74
CA ALA A 37 4.85 12.27 7.46
C ALA A 37 3.88 13.14 6.63
N GLY A 38 2.59 12.90 6.78
CA GLY A 38 1.52 13.63 6.06
C GLY A 38 1.26 13.17 4.62
N GLY A 39 2.03 12.22 4.09
CA GLY A 39 1.76 11.60 2.78
C GLY A 39 0.64 10.54 2.83
N PRO A 40 0.17 10.03 1.66
CA PRO A 40 -0.93 9.06 1.60
C PRO A 40 -0.68 7.78 2.42
N THR A 41 0.54 7.24 2.40
CA THR A 41 0.91 6.06 3.21
C THR A 41 0.83 6.36 4.70
N ASP A 42 1.30 7.53 5.14
CA ASP A 42 1.28 7.95 6.55
C ASP A 42 -0.15 8.17 7.03
N ALA A 43 -0.99 8.82 6.23
CA ALA A 43 -2.40 9.01 6.54
C ALA A 43 -3.15 7.68 6.69
N MET A 44 -2.95 6.75 5.74
CA MET A 44 -3.54 5.40 5.81
C MET A 44 -3.04 4.63 7.04
N ALA A 45 -1.73 4.64 7.27
CA ALA A 45 -1.10 3.98 8.41
C ALA A 45 -1.65 4.50 9.74
N ARG A 46 -1.71 5.82 9.93
CA ARG A 46 -2.22 6.44 11.16
C ARG A 46 -3.69 6.14 11.37
N ASN A 47 -4.51 6.19 10.32
CA ASN A 47 -5.94 5.88 10.41
C ASN A 47 -6.17 4.44 10.91
N ILE A 48 -5.48 3.47 10.31
CA ILE A 48 -5.58 2.06 10.70
C ILE A 48 -4.94 1.80 12.06
N ALA A 49 -3.74 2.36 12.32
CA ALA A 49 -3.06 2.26 13.61
C ALA A 49 -3.95 2.76 14.76
N ASN A 50 -4.62 3.90 14.58
CA ASN A 50 -5.53 4.45 15.58
C ASN A 50 -6.66 3.46 15.90
N ARG A 51 -7.32 2.88 14.89
CA ARG A 51 -8.42 1.93 15.12
C ARG A 51 -7.93 0.61 15.72
N VAL A 52 -6.81 0.07 15.24
CA VAL A 52 -6.20 -1.17 15.75
C VAL A 52 -5.68 -0.97 17.18
N SER A 53 -5.14 0.19 17.52
CA SER A 53 -4.66 0.50 18.88
C SER A 53 -5.77 0.40 19.93
N GLN A 54 -7.00 0.78 19.57
CA GLN A 54 -8.17 0.66 20.45
C GLN A 54 -8.55 -0.81 20.69
N GLU A 55 -8.44 -1.65 19.66
CA GLU A 55 -8.69 -3.09 19.75
C GLU A 55 -7.62 -3.83 20.58
N LEU A 56 -6.37 -3.35 20.53
CA LEU A 56 -5.25 -3.91 21.29
C LEU A 56 -5.12 -3.33 22.69
N LYS A 57 -5.75 -2.19 22.97
CA LYS A 57 -5.55 -1.38 24.19
C LYS A 57 -4.07 -1.06 24.43
N GLN A 58 -3.32 -0.86 23.35
CA GLN A 58 -1.90 -0.50 23.36
C GLN A 58 -1.61 0.54 22.30
N THR A 59 -0.72 1.48 22.61
CA THR A 59 -0.32 2.53 21.68
C THR A 59 0.42 1.94 20.48
N ILE A 60 0.06 2.41 19.28
CA ILE A 60 0.82 2.19 18.06
C ILE A 60 1.47 3.51 17.66
N LEU A 61 2.80 3.56 17.74
CA LEU A 61 3.62 4.70 17.32
C LEU A 61 3.94 4.57 15.83
N VAL A 62 3.62 5.59 15.05
CA VAL A 62 4.00 5.66 13.63
C VAL A 62 5.33 6.41 13.51
N GLU A 63 6.37 5.69 13.08
CA GLU A 63 7.71 6.22 12.83
C GLU A 63 7.95 6.37 11.32
N ASN A 64 8.14 7.61 10.86
CA ASN A 64 8.43 7.88 9.44
C ASN A 64 9.93 7.74 9.15
N VAL A 65 10.30 6.79 8.28
CA VAL A 65 11.69 6.51 7.89
C VAL A 65 11.82 6.55 6.36
N GLY A 66 11.91 7.75 5.81
CA GLY A 66 11.95 7.98 4.37
C GLY A 66 13.32 7.73 3.71
N GLY A 67 13.32 7.75 2.37
CA GLY A 67 14.51 7.72 1.51
C GLY A 67 14.58 6.51 0.59
N ALA A 68 15.21 6.69 -0.58
CA ALA A 68 15.37 5.68 -1.64
C ALA A 68 14.06 4.92 -1.97
N GLY A 69 12.97 5.66 -2.24
CA GLY A 69 11.66 5.08 -2.55
C GLY A 69 11.05 4.20 -1.44
N GLY A 70 11.49 4.37 -0.19
CA GLY A 70 11.05 3.59 0.98
C GLY A 70 11.90 2.35 1.28
N THR A 71 12.89 2.04 0.45
CA THR A 71 13.77 0.89 0.67
C THR A 71 14.60 1.01 1.96
N ILE A 72 14.94 2.23 2.41
CA ILE A 72 15.65 2.46 3.67
C ILE A 72 14.81 2.02 4.87
N GLY A 73 13.56 2.47 4.94
CA GLY A 73 12.62 2.09 6.01
C GLY A 73 12.30 0.60 6.00
N ALA A 74 12.09 0.00 4.82
CA ALA A 74 11.91 -1.43 4.68
C ALA A 74 13.14 -2.21 5.17
N ALA A 75 14.35 -1.80 4.80
CA ALA A 75 15.58 -2.45 5.25
C ALA A 75 15.84 -2.30 6.77
N LYS A 76 15.38 -1.20 7.38
CA LYS A 76 15.39 -1.02 8.83
C LYS A 76 14.44 -2.03 9.49
N ALA A 77 13.23 -2.16 8.98
CA ALA A 77 12.23 -3.09 9.51
C ALA A 77 12.65 -4.55 9.34
N ALA A 78 13.20 -4.94 8.18
CA ALA A 78 13.71 -6.31 7.95
C ALA A 78 14.76 -6.75 8.98
N ARG A 79 15.49 -5.78 9.56
CA ARG A 79 16.56 -6.00 10.55
C ARG A 79 16.12 -5.72 11.99
N SER A 80 14.87 -5.37 12.24
CA SER A 80 14.41 -5.12 13.61
C SER A 80 14.29 -6.43 14.39
N SER A 81 14.29 -6.32 15.72
CA SER A 81 14.06 -7.46 16.61
C SER A 81 12.76 -8.18 16.21
N PRO A 82 12.76 -9.51 16.07
CA PRO A 82 11.55 -10.29 15.80
C PRO A 82 10.70 -10.51 17.06
N ASP A 83 10.60 -9.50 17.93
CA ASP A 83 9.88 -9.56 19.21
C ASP A 83 8.41 -9.14 19.12
N GLY A 84 7.96 -8.74 17.92
CA GLY A 84 6.60 -8.29 17.68
C GLY A 84 6.32 -6.83 18.01
N TYR A 85 7.31 -6.01 18.35
CA TYR A 85 7.07 -4.59 18.68
C TYR A 85 7.48 -3.62 17.58
N THR A 86 8.02 -4.11 16.47
CA THR A 86 8.33 -3.31 15.28
C THR A 86 7.74 -3.99 14.05
N PHE A 87 6.95 -3.23 13.30
CA PHE A 87 6.33 -3.67 12.05
C PHE A 87 6.67 -2.69 10.93
N LEU A 88 6.59 -3.17 9.71
CA LEU A 88 6.64 -2.37 8.50
C LEU A 88 5.21 -2.14 8.01
N VAL A 89 4.82 -0.89 7.80
CA VAL A 89 3.73 -0.59 6.86
C VAL A 89 4.32 -0.72 5.48
N GLY A 90 3.96 -1.76 4.76
CA GLY A 90 4.38 -2.06 3.40
C GLY A 90 3.59 -1.29 2.34
N HIS A 91 4.20 -1.10 1.18
CA HIS A 91 3.63 -0.42 0.02
C HIS A 91 4.18 -1.04 -1.26
N ILE A 92 3.35 -1.07 -2.31
CA ILE A 92 3.66 -1.62 -3.64
C ILE A 92 5.05 -1.24 -4.17
N GLY A 93 5.47 0.01 -3.98
CA GLY A 93 6.73 0.53 -4.52
C GLY A 93 7.98 -0.21 -4.00
N TYR A 94 8.05 -0.51 -2.71
CA TYR A 94 9.22 -1.16 -2.12
C TYR A 94 8.98 -2.63 -1.76
N MET A 95 7.73 -3.08 -1.71
CA MET A 95 7.41 -4.49 -1.51
C MET A 95 7.29 -5.28 -2.82
N ALA A 96 7.05 -4.64 -3.96
CA ALA A 96 6.91 -5.32 -5.25
C ALA A 96 7.76 -4.74 -6.39
N ALA A 97 7.83 -3.42 -6.54
CA ALA A 97 8.59 -2.81 -7.63
C ALA A 97 10.11 -2.77 -7.37
N ALA A 98 10.53 -2.42 -6.14
CA ALA A 98 11.94 -2.24 -5.79
C ALA A 98 12.87 -3.43 -6.13
N PRO A 99 12.47 -4.71 -5.96
CA PRO A 99 13.30 -5.85 -6.38
C PRO A 99 13.73 -5.82 -7.84
N SER A 100 12.95 -5.18 -8.71
CA SER A 100 13.23 -5.08 -10.15
C SER A 100 13.85 -3.74 -10.54
N LEU A 101 13.83 -2.75 -9.63
CA LEU A 101 14.35 -1.41 -9.86
C LEU A 101 15.75 -1.22 -9.30
N TYR A 102 16.07 -1.85 -8.16
CA TYR A 102 17.38 -1.73 -7.50
C TYR A 102 18.27 -2.93 -7.80
N ALA A 103 19.45 -2.69 -8.38
CA ALA A 103 20.44 -3.74 -8.63
C ALA A 103 20.89 -4.46 -7.34
N LYS A 104 20.87 -3.75 -6.20
CA LYS A 104 21.18 -4.31 -4.88
C LYS A 104 20.17 -3.82 -3.85
N LEU A 105 19.12 -4.61 -3.64
CA LEU A 105 18.14 -4.38 -2.58
C LEU A 105 18.61 -5.04 -1.26
N PRO A 106 18.63 -4.32 -0.13
CA PRO A 106 19.15 -4.85 1.14
C PRO A 106 18.13 -5.68 1.94
N TYR A 107 17.07 -6.16 1.31
CA TYR A 107 16.05 -7.08 1.86
C TYR A 107 15.34 -7.82 0.71
N ASP A 108 14.73 -8.95 1.03
CA ASP A 108 13.81 -9.69 0.16
C ASP A 108 12.36 -9.51 0.70
N PRO A 109 11.44 -8.88 -0.05
CA PRO A 109 10.10 -8.56 0.45
C PRO A 109 9.25 -9.79 0.76
N VAL A 110 9.59 -10.97 0.21
CA VAL A 110 8.85 -12.21 0.41
C VAL A 110 9.51 -13.07 1.50
N LYS A 111 10.83 -13.05 1.63
CA LYS A 111 11.57 -13.93 2.57
C LYS A 111 11.91 -13.27 3.91
N ASP A 112 12.12 -11.96 3.94
CA ASP A 112 12.54 -11.26 5.16
C ASP A 112 11.37 -10.72 5.98
N PHE A 113 10.13 -10.92 5.49
CA PHE A 113 8.91 -10.47 6.12
C PHE A 113 7.84 -11.55 6.19
N LYS A 114 7.07 -11.53 7.29
CA LYS A 114 5.77 -12.17 7.43
C LYS A 114 4.67 -11.15 7.22
N ALA A 115 3.77 -11.37 6.26
CA ALA A 115 2.54 -10.61 6.14
C ALA A 115 1.68 -10.76 7.40
N VAL A 116 1.07 -9.65 7.85
CA VAL A 116 0.21 -9.63 9.05
C VAL A 116 -1.23 -9.31 8.66
N PHE A 117 -1.45 -8.28 7.87
CA PHE A 117 -2.75 -8.04 7.23
C PHE A 117 -2.62 -7.02 6.11
N ARG A 118 -3.48 -7.15 5.10
CA ARG A 118 -3.58 -6.18 4.01
C ARG A 118 -4.48 -5.01 4.40
N PHE A 119 -4.06 -3.80 4.06
CA PHE A 119 -4.88 -2.60 4.23
C PHE A 119 -5.91 -2.52 3.09
N PRO A 120 -6.93 -1.65 3.21
CA PRO A 120 -7.80 -1.33 2.09
C PRO A 120 -6.99 -0.79 0.90
N ASP A 121 -7.45 -1.11 -0.30
CA ASP A 121 -6.82 -0.71 -1.53
C ASP A 121 -7.23 0.70 -1.96
N THR A 122 -6.35 1.37 -2.69
CA THR A 122 -6.65 2.64 -3.34
C THR A 122 -6.40 2.49 -4.83
N PRO A 123 -7.43 2.18 -5.63
CA PRO A 123 -7.35 2.26 -7.09
C PRO A 123 -6.83 3.63 -7.52
N LEU A 124 -6.38 3.70 -8.76
CA LEU A 124 -6.02 4.95 -9.40
C LEU A 124 -7.13 5.36 -10.36
N VAL A 125 -7.09 6.63 -10.73
CA VAL A 125 -7.96 7.21 -11.74
C VAL A 125 -7.11 8.00 -12.72
N LEU A 126 -7.36 7.79 -14.01
CA LEU A 126 -6.81 8.61 -15.07
C LEU A 126 -7.52 9.97 -15.03
N LEU A 127 -6.78 11.00 -14.68
CA LEU A 127 -7.25 12.38 -14.59
C LEU A 127 -6.70 13.20 -15.75
N VAL A 128 -7.52 14.14 -16.21
CA VAL A 128 -7.11 15.27 -17.06
C VAL A 128 -7.56 16.58 -16.43
N GLY A 129 -6.98 17.71 -16.83
CA GLY A 129 -7.44 19.03 -16.38
C GLY A 129 -8.90 19.30 -16.78
N ALA A 130 -9.62 20.15 -16.02
CA ALA A 130 -11.04 20.43 -16.26
C ALA A 130 -11.35 20.93 -17.69
N ASN A 131 -10.44 21.70 -18.27
CA ASN A 131 -10.55 22.27 -19.62
C ASN A 131 -9.96 21.36 -20.71
N SER A 132 -9.56 20.13 -20.37
CA SER A 132 -9.02 19.19 -21.35
C SER A 132 -10.05 18.89 -22.44
N PRO A 133 -9.63 18.84 -23.73
CA PRO A 133 -10.50 18.45 -24.82
C PRO A 133 -10.90 16.97 -24.76
N HIS A 134 -10.19 16.14 -23.97
CA HIS A 134 -10.49 14.72 -23.83
C HIS A 134 -11.58 14.50 -22.80
N THR A 135 -12.69 13.89 -23.22
CA THR A 135 -13.86 13.64 -22.36
C THR A 135 -14.06 12.16 -22.03
N SER A 136 -13.39 11.27 -22.77
CA SER A 136 -13.40 9.82 -22.53
C SER A 136 -11.99 9.23 -22.59
N VAL A 137 -11.82 8.02 -22.03
CA VAL A 137 -10.53 7.30 -22.08
C VAL A 137 -10.20 6.82 -23.49
N GLU A 138 -11.23 6.51 -24.29
CA GLU A 138 -11.09 6.10 -25.69
C GLU A 138 -10.55 7.24 -26.56
N GLU A 139 -11.13 8.45 -26.46
CA GLU A 139 -10.63 9.66 -27.13
C GLU A 139 -9.19 9.98 -26.72
N PHE A 140 -8.89 9.85 -25.44
CA PHE A 140 -7.57 10.12 -24.89
C PHE A 140 -6.52 9.14 -25.43
N ILE A 141 -6.84 7.84 -25.50
CA ILE A 141 -5.96 6.82 -26.08
C ILE A 141 -5.77 7.03 -27.58
N ASP A 142 -6.85 7.30 -28.32
CA ASP A 142 -6.78 7.55 -29.76
C ASP A 142 -5.88 8.76 -30.08
N PHE A 143 -6.02 9.84 -29.31
CA PHE A 143 -5.15 11.01 -29.42
C PHE A 143 -3.69 10.65 -29.15
N GLY A 144 -3.39 9.95 -28.05
CA GLY A 144 -2.02 9.58 -27.70
C GLY A 144 -1.35 8.62 -28.68
N ARG A 145 -2.13 7.75 -29.35
CA ARG A 145 -1.62 6.88 -30.44
C ARG A 145 -1.28 7.68 -31.69
N LYS A 146 -2.11 8.66 -32.06
CA LYS A 146 -1.92 9.49 -33.24
C LYS A 146 -0.85 10.57 -33.05
N ASN A 147 -0.55 10.93 -31.80
CA ASN A 147 0.33 12.04 -31.44
C ASN A 147 1.41 11.58 -30.44
N PRO A 148 2.35 10.71 -30.85
CA PRO A 148 3.37 10.16 -29.95
C PRO A 148 4.19 11.28 -29.27
N GLY A 149 4.40 11.14 -27.96
CA GLY A 149 5.19 12.07 -27.14
C GLY A 149 4.49 13.41 -26.81
N LYS A 150 3.25 13.62 -27.27
CA LYS A 150 2.51 14.88 -27.05
C LYS A 150 1.74 14.96 -25.74
N LEU A 151 1.54 13.84 -25.05
CA LEU A 151 0.86 13.81 -23.75
C LEU A 151 1.88 13.78 -22.62
N ASN A 152 1.88 14.82 -21.80
CA ASN A 152 2.67 14.93 -20.59
C ASN A 152 1.93 14.34 -19.40
N PHE A 153 2.51 13.32 -18.78
CA PHE A 153 1.98 12.63 -17.61
C PHE A 153 2.70 13.07 -16.35
N SER A 154 2.04 13.84 -15.49
CA SER A 154 2.61 14.15 -14.18
C SER A 154 2.60 12.92 -13.27
N ASN A 155 3.64 12.82 -12.44
CA ASN A 155 3.77 11.75 -11.46
C ASN A 155 4.49 12.23 -10.20
N ALA A 156 4.40 11.42 -9.14
CA ALA A 156 4.95 11.71 -7.83
C ALA A 156 6.46 11.40 -7.70
N GLY A 157 7.17 11.26 -8.82
CA GLY A 157 8.58 10.88 -8.89
C GLY A 157 8.77 9.52 -9.57
N VAL A 158 9.96 9.30 -10.12
CA VAL A 158 10.32 8.03 -10.76
C VAL A 158 10.18 6.89 -9.75
N GLY A 159 9.41 5.87 -10.14
CA GLY A 159 9.11 4.69 -9.32
C GLY A 159 7.88 4.85 -8.40
N SER A 160 7.22 6.00 -8.37
CA SER A 160 5.92 6.14 -7.70
C SER A 160 4.85 5.28 -8.38
N THR A 161 3.76 4.96 -7.67
CA THR A 161 2.64 4.23 -8.28
C THR A 161 2.06 4.99 -9.48
N SER A 162 1.98 6.32 -9.42
CA SER A 162 1.53 7.15 -10.55
C SER A 162 2.44 7.03 -11.78
N HIS A 163 3.77 6.99 -11.60
CA HIS A 163 4.72 6.77 -12.68
C HIS A 163 4.56 5.37 -13.28
N LEU A 164 4.55 4.35 -12.43
CA LEU A 164 4.49 2.95 -12.83
C LEU A 164 3.18 2.61 -13.57
N VAL A 165 2.04 3.11 -13.07
CA VAL A 165 0.73 2.89 -13.70
C VAL A 165 0.61 3.66 -15.01
N ALA A 166 1.13 4.89 -15.10
CA ALA A 166 1.17 5.63 -16.36
C ALA A 166 1.97 4.89 -17.44
N ALA A 167 3.16 4.39 -17.08
CA ALA A 167 4.00 3.62 -17.99
C ALA A 167 3.33 2.32 -18.46
N MET A 168 2.72 1.57 -17.53
CA MET A 168 1.98 0.35 -17.85
C MET A 168 0.75 0.64 -18.73
N PHE A 169 0.02 1.71 -18.45
CA PHE A 169 -1.11 2.16 -19.25
C PHE A 169 -0.67 2.53 -20.67
N ALA A 170 0.35 3.38 -20.81
CA ALA A 170 0.87 3.80 -22.10
C ALA A 170 1.38 2.60 -22.92
N SER A 171 2.13 1.68 -22.30
CA SER A 171 2.62 0.45 -22.94
C SER A 171 1.46 -0.42 -23.47
N ARG A 172 0.46 -0.72 -22.62
CA ARG A 172 -0.71 -1.54 -23.04
C ARG A 172 -1.60 -0.82 -24.04
N ALA A 173 -1.72 0.50 -23.93
CA ALA A 173 -2.44 1.34 -24.86
C ALA A 173 -1.66 1.60 -26.15
N LYS A 174 -0.39 1.21 -26.26
CA LYS A 174 0.50 1.51 -27.40
C LYS A 174 0.62 3.02 -27.66
N MET A 175 0.77 3.79 -26.59
CA MET A 175 0.99 5.23 -26.62
C MET A 175 2.43 5.55 -26.22
N GLU A 176 2.96 6.63 -26.77
CA GLU A 176 4.19 7.25 -26.28
C GLU A 176 3.82 8.50 -25.49
N VAL A 177 4.21 8.54 -24.21
CA VAL A 177 3.88 9.63 -23.29
C VAL A 177 5.14 10.18 -22.64
N THR A 178 5.14 11.47 -22.32
CA THR A 178 6.27 12.15 -21.67
C THR A 178 6.05 12.20 -20.16
N PRO A 179 6.84 11.49 -19.33
CA PRO A 179 6.69 11.54 -17.88
C PRO A 179 7.28 12.83 -17.29
N ILE A 180 6.50 13.55 -16.49
CA ILE A 180 6.93 14.75 -15.75
C ILE A 180 6.95 14.44 -14.25
N ALA A 181 8.15 14.36 -13.66
CA ALA A 181 8.34 13.96 -12.27
C ALA A 181 8.26 15.16 -11.31
N TYR A 182 7.45 15.01 -10.26
CA TYR A 182 7.32 15.98 -9.16
C TYR A 182 7.81 15.39 -7.83
N LYS A 183 7.96 16.24 -6.82
CA LYS A 183 8.30 15.82 -5.43
C LYS A 183 7.11 15.23 -4.65
N GLY A 184 6.11 14.66 -5.34
CA GLY A 184 4.90 14.10 -4.74
C GLY A 184 3.64 14.31 -5.58
N ALA A 185 2.55 13.63 -5.22
CA ALA A 185 1.28 13.69 -5.94
C ALA A 185 0.59 15.07 -5.85
N GLY A 186 0.73 15.78 -4.72
CA GLY A 186 0.12 17.10 -4.52
C GLY A 186 0.58 18.15 -5.56
N PRO A 187 1.89 18.44 -5.69
CA PRO A 187 2.39 19.34 -6.73
C PRO A 187 2.03 18.89 -8.16
N ALA A 188 2.10 17.58 -8.45
CA ALA A 188 1.71 17.04 -9.75
C ALA A 188 0.23 17.29 -10.09
N LEU A 189 -0.66 17.16 -9.10
CA LEU A 189 -2.09 17.40 -9.24
C LEU A 189 -2.41 18.88 -9.37
N ASN A 190 -1.67 19.76 -8.66
CA ASN A 190 -1.79 21.21 -8.82
C ASN A 190 -1.48 21.66 -10.25
N ASP A 191 -0.41 21.13 -10.84
CA ASP A 191 -0.04 21.44 -12.22
C ASP A 191 -1.04 20.88 -13.23
N LEU A 192 -1.65 19.72 -12.96
CA LEU A 192 -2.75 19.19 -13.77
C LEU A 192 -3.98 20.11 -13.70
N MET A 193 -4.37 20.56 -12.51
CA MET A 193 -5.46 21.53 -12.33
C MET A 193 -5.17 22.87 -13.04
N GLY A 194 -3.89 23.27 -13.06
CA GLY A 194 -3.40 24.46 -13.75
C GLY A 194 -3.17 24.29 -15.25
N GLY A 195 -3.39 23.10 -15.82
CA GLY A 195 -3.18 22.82 -17.25
C GLY A 195 -1.73 22.84 -17.71
N GLN A 196 -0.76 22.66 -16.81
CA GLN A 196 0.67 22.61 -17.15
C GLN A 196 1.11 21.23 -17.66
N VAL A 197 0.31 20.21 -17.38
CA VAL A 197 0.48 18.81 -17.79
C VAL A 197 -0.88 18.27 -18.26
N ASP A 198 -0.85 17.23 -19.09
CA ASP A 198 -2.06 16.78 -19.80
C ASP A 198 -2.86 15.75 -19.01
N ALA A 199 -2.17 14.87 -18.29
CA ALA A 199 -2.79 13.79 -17.54
C ALA A 199 -2.00 13.37 -16.29
N MET A 200 -2.70 12.67 -15.40
CA MET A 200 -2.11 12.04 -14.21
C MET A 200 -2.88 10.77 -13.88
N PHE A 201 -2.18 9.73 -13.42
CA PHE A 201 -2.81 8.71 -12.60
C PHE A 201 -2.66 9.09 -11.14
N ASP A 202 -3.76 9.32 -10.44
CA ASP A 202 -3.75 9.61 -9.01
C ASP A 202 -4.62 8.62 -8.24
N GLN A 203 -4.39 8.47 -6.94
CA GLN A 203 -5.20 7.58 -6.10
C GLN A 203 -6.62 8.14 -5.95
N THR A 204 -7.61 7.25 -5.92
CA THR A 204 -9.02 7.61 -5.83
C THR A 204 -9.32 8.55 -4.65
N ASN A 205 -8.66 8.36 -3.51
CA ASN A 205 -8.90 9.16 -2.30
C ASN A 205 -8.36 10.59 -2.36
N THR A 206 -7.32 10.85 -3.14
CA THR A 206 -6.81 12.21 -3.38
C THR A 206 -7.47 12.87 -4.58
N ALA A 207 -7.83 12.07 -5.59
CA ALA A 207 -8.50 12.51 -6.79
C ALA A 207 -9.98 12.87 -6.59
N LEU A 208 -10.68 12.16 -5.71
CA LEU A 208 -12.13 12.32 -5.47
C LEU A 208 -12.54 13.76 -5.16
N PRO A 209 -11.95 14.47 -4.17
CA PRO A 209 -12.34 15.85 -3.88
C PRO A 209 -12.08 16.80 -5.06
N GLN A 210 -11.01 16.59 -5.83
CA GLN A 210 -10.71 17.45 -6.99
C GLN A 210 -11.64 17.20 -8.17
N THR A 211 -12.06 15.94 -8.35
CA THR A 211 -13.04 15.55 -9.36
C THR A 211 -14.42 16.10 -9.02
N GLN A 212 -14.86 15.95 -7.76
CA GLN A 212 -16.13 16.51 -7.28
C GLN A 212 -16.14 18.05 -7.31
N GLY A 213 -15.00 18.68 -7.03
CA GLY A 213 -14.81 20.12 -7.14
C GLY A 213 -14.71 20.64 -8.58
N GLY A 214 -14.77 19.77 -9.60
CA GLY A 214 -14.70 20.14 -11.01
C GLY A 214 -13.36 20.73 -11.45
N LYS A 215 -12.27 20.48 -10.69
CA LYS A 215 -10.92 20.98 -11.01
C LYS A 215 -10.17 20.07 -11.98
N VAL A 216 -10.54 18.79 -11.99
CA VAL A 216 -10.05 17.76 -12.91
C VAL A 216 -11.23 16.91 -13.38
N ARG A 217 -11.07 16.23 -14.52
CA ARG A 217 -12.01 15.23 -15.03
C ARG A 217 -11.39 13.85 -14.91
N ALA A 218 -12.14 12.92 -14.32
CA ALA A 218 -11.80 11.51 -14.30
C ALA A 218 -12.26 10.82 -15.59
N LEU A 219 -11.34 10.17 -16.30
CA LEU A 219 -11.60 9.48 -17.57
C LEU A 219 -11.80 7.97 -17.39
N ALA A 220 -11.03 7.35 -16.49
CA ALA A 220 -11.13 5.92 -16.23
C ALA A 220 -10.58 5.54 -14.86
N LEU A 221 -11.25 4.62 -14.17
CA LEU A 221 -10.78 3.98 -12.95
C LEU A 221 -9.91 2.76 -13.27
N THR A 222 -8.93 2.46 -12.43
CA THR A 222 -8.11 1.24 -12.52
C THR A 222 -8.61 0.12 -11.60
N SER A 223 -9.78 0.30 -10.99
CA SER A 223 -10.48 -0.71 -10.20
C SER A 223 -11.06 -1.82 -11.08
N ALA A 224 -11.35 -2.97 -10.48
CA ALA A 224 -11.99 -4.09 -11.18
C ALA A 224 -13.45 -3.82 -11.57
N ALA A 225 -14.12 -2.92 -10.84
CA ALA A 225 -15.51 -2.54 -11.06
C ALA A 225 -15.67 -1.02 -10.89
N PRO A 226 -16.71 -0.41 -11.49
CA PRO A 226 -17.03 1.00 -11.29
C PRO A 226 -17.20 1.34 -9.80
N MET A 227 -16.86 2.58 -9.45
CA MET A 227 -16.92 3.07 -8.07
C MET A 227 -18.04 4.11 -7.93
N PRO A 228 -19.00 3.93 -7.00
CA PRO A 228 -20.09 4.89 -6.78
C PRO A 228 -19.64 6.33 -6.49
N GLN A 229 -18.43 6.49 -5.94
CA GLN A 229 -17.80 7.77 -5.64
C GLN A 229 -17.42 8.56 -6.90
N PHE A 230 -17.25 7.86 -8.04
CA PHE A 230 -16.93 8.42 -9.35
C PHE A 230 -18.06 8.11 -10.34
N PRO A 231 -19.24 8.74 -10.19
CA PRO A 231 -20.39 8.44 -11.02
C PRO A 231 -20.06 8.68 -12.50
N ASN A 232 -20.48 7.74 -13.35
CA ASN A 232 -20.28 7.76 -14.81
C ASN A 232 -18.83 7.62 -15.28
N VAL A 233 -17.86 7.38 -14.38
CA VAL A 233 -16.48 7.08 -14.77
C VAL A 233 -16.35 5.57 -14.98
N PRO A 234 -16.04 5.10 -16.20
CA PRO A 234 -15.88 3.67 -16.46
C PRO A 234 -14.58 3.14 -15.84
N THR A 235 -14.43 1.82 -15.78
CA THR A 235 -13.10 1.23 -15.57
C THR A 235 -12.32 1.22 -16.89
N ALA A 236 -10.99 1.35 -16.79
CA ALA A 236 -10.09 1.16 -17.93
C ALA A 236 -10.23 -0.27 -18.49
N GLY A 237 -10.46 -1.25 -17.62
CA GLY A 237 -10.73 -2.65 -17.97
C GLY A 237 -11.92 -2.83 -18.93
N GLU A 238 -13.02 -2.14 -18.67
CA GLU A 238 -14.26 -2.27 -19.44
C GLU A 238 -14.22 -1.54 -20.79
N LYS A 239 -13.62 -0.34 -20.83
CA LYS A 239 -13.76 0.58 -21.98
C LYS A 239 -12.54 0.68 -22.89
N ALA A 240 -11.35 0.39 -22.37
CA ALA A 240 -10.11 0.71 -23.07
C ALA A 240 -9.14 -0.45 -23.19
N LEU A 241 -8.87 -1.14 -22.08
CA LEU A 241 -7.78 -2.09 -21.93
C LEU A 241 -8.27 -3.30 -21.13
N PRO A 242 -8.82 -4.34 -21.77
CA PRO A 242 -9.30 -5.55 -21.08
C PRO A 242 -8.27 -6.09 -20.09
N GLY A 243 -8.72 -6.35 -18.84
CA GLY A 243 -7.86 -6.84 -17.76
C GLY A 243 -6.90 -5.79 -17.17
N PHE A 244 -7.06 -4.50 -17.49
CA PHE A 244 -6.29 -3.43 -16.85
C PHE A 244 -6.83 -3.15 -15.45
N GLN A 245 -6.11 -3.62 -14.44
CA GLN A 245 -6.42 -3.39 -13.04
C GLN A 245 -5.14 -3.18 -12.23
N VAL A 246 -5.08 -2.05 -11.52
CA VAL A 246 -4.04 -1.77 -10.52
C VAL A 246 -4.64 -0.95 -9.38
N SER A 247 -4.23 -1.26 -8.17
CA SER A 247 -4.43 -0.41 -7.00
C SER A 247 -3.08 -0.13 -6.36
N THR A 248 -2.96 1.03 -5.73
CA THR A 248 -1.97 1.17 -4.68
C THR A 248 -2.46 0.38 -3.49
N TRP A 249 -1.68 -0.62 -3.09
CA TRP A 249 -1.94 -1.45 -1.93
C TRP A 249 -0.90 -1.20 -0.85
N TYR A 250 -1.32 -1.47 0.38
CA TYR A 250 -0.50 -1.41 1.57
C TYR A 250 -0.79 -2.62 2.45
N GLY A 251 0.03 -2.82 3.46
CA GLY A 251 -0.33 -3.74 4.54
C GLY A 251 0.71 -3.77 5.63
N LEU A 252 0.41 -4.45 6.72
CA LEU A 252 1.34 -4.61 7.82
C LEU A 252 2.16 -5.87 7.63
N TYR A 253 3.48 -5.74 7.82
CA TYR A 253 4.45 -6.83 7.80
C TYR A 253 5.24 -6.86 9.09
N ALA A 254 5.53 -8.05 9.57
CA ALA A 254 6.45 -8.32 10.66
C ALA A 254 7.79 -8.83 10.09
N PRO A 255 8.93 -8.66 10.78
CA PRO A 255 10.16 -9.38 10.46
C PRO A 255 9.92 -10.89 10.40
N LYS A 256 10.64 -11.61 9.52
CA LYS A 256 10.39 -13.04 9.22
C LYS A 256 10.31 -13.98 10.44
N ASP A 257 11.03 -13.69 11.52
CA ASP A 257 11.15 -14.58 12.68
C ASP A 257 10.17 -14.23 13.82
N VAL A 258 9.27 -13.26 13.62
CA VAL A 258 8.25 -12.92 14.61
C VAL A 258 7.34 -14.13 14.89
N PRO A 259 7.04 -14.46 16.16
CA PRO A 259 6.16 -15.57 16.51
C PRO A 259 4.75 -15.48 15.90
N ASP A 260 4.18 -16.62 15.50
CA ASP A 260 2.87 -16.65 14.83
C ASP A 260 1.72 -16.16 15.72
N ASN A 261 1.85 -16.29 17.06
CA ASN A 261 0.86 -15.73 17.99
C ASN A 261 0.81 -14.20 17.95
N VAL A 262 1.93 -13.52 17.70
CA VAL A 262 1.98 -12.06 17.53
C VAL A 262 1.22 -11.68 16.25
N VAL A 263 1.52 -12.36 15.15
CA VAL A 263 0.84 -12.14 13.85
C VAL A 263 -0.66 -12.32 14.01
N ARG A 264 -1.08 -13.41 14.68
CA ARG A 264 -2.49 -13.71 14.96
C ARG A 264 -3.15 -12.61 15.79
N VAL A 265 -2.54 -12.15 16.89
CA VAL A 265 -3.12 -11.08 17.74
C VAL A 265 -3.30 -9.78 16.95
N MET A 266 -2.30 -9.39 16.16
CA MET A 266 -2.37 -8.18 15.33
C MET A 266 -3.44 -8.29 14.24
N HIS A 267 -3.51 -9.44 13.56
CA HIS A 267 -4.55 -9.71 12.57
C HIS A 267 -5.95 -9.69 13.18
N GLU A 268 -6.18 -10.40 14.29
CA GLU A 268 -7.48 -10.44 14.97
C GLU A 268 -7.96 -9.03 15.40
N ALA A 269 -7.05 -8.18 15.88
CA ALA A 269 -7.37 -6.79 16.20
C ALA A 269 -7.80 -6.01 14.96
N TYR A 270 -7.09 -6.17 13.84
CA TYR A 270 -7.47 -5.55 12.58
C TYR A 270 -8.79 -6.10 12.01
N SER A 271 -9.03 -7.42 12.09
CA SER A 271 -10.31 -8.01 11.67
C SER A 271 -11.49 -7.47 12.49
N ARG A 272 -11.31 -7.19 13.78
CA ARG A 272 -12.33 -6.52 14.60
C ARG A 272 -12.54 -5.06 14.18
N ALA A 273 -11.46 -4.33 13.90
CA ALA A 273 -11.53 -2.97 13.36
C ALA A 273 -12.34 -2.90 12.06
N LEU A 274 -12.19 -3.87 11.15
CA LEU A 274 -12.94 -3.91 9.90
C LEU A 274 -14.44 -4.22 10.05
N LYS A 275 -14.90 -4.71 11.22
CA LYS A 275 -16.34 -4.90 11.49
C LYS A 275 -17.05 -3.61 11.87
N ASP A 276 -16.30 -2.54 12.11
CA ASP A 276 -16.84 -1.23 12.42
C ASP A 276 -17.34 -0.54 11.14
N ALA A 277 -18.66 -0.41 11.03
CA ALA A 277 -19.33 0.16 9.86
C ALA A 277 -19.04 1.67 9.68
N ASP A 278 -18.83 2.42 10.77
CA ASP A 278 -18.48 3.84 10.67
C ASP A 278 -17.04 4.00 10.15
N PHE A 279 -16.12 3.19 10.68
CA PHE A 279 -14.73 3.18 10.21
C PHE A 279 -14.60 2.79 8.74
N THR A 280 -15.22 1.67 8.33
CA THR A 280 -15.20 1.20 6.94
C THR A 280 -16.02 2.10 6.01
N GLY A 281 -17.13 2.66 6.49
CA GLY A 281 -17.96 3.61 5.76
C GLY A 281 -17.22 4.90 5.43
N LYS A 282 -16.47 5.47 6.37
CA LYS A 282 -15.62 6.66 6.14
C LYS A 282 -14.55 6.42 5.07
N MET A 283 -13.87 5.26 5.12
CA MET A 283 -12.89 4.90 4.08
C MET A 283 -13.56 4.76 2.71
N THR A 284 -14.69 4.05 2.66
CA THR A 284 -15.45 3.87 1.42
C THR A 284 -15.93 5.21 0.85
N ALA A 285 -16.41 6.13 1.68
CA ALA A 285 -16.83 7.47 1.25
C ALA A 285 -15.68 8.28 0.64
N GLN A 286 -14.43 8.00 1.04
CA GLN A 286 -13.22 8.59 0.49
C GLN A 286 -12.71 7.86 -0.76
N GLY A 287 -13.43 6.88 -1.31
CA GLY A 287 -12.98 6.12 -2.48
C GLY A 287 -11.87 5.11 -2.18
N ILE A 288 -11.73 4.69 -0.92
CA ILE A 288 -10.84 3.60 -0.51
C ILE A 288 -11.64 2.29 -0.56
N LEU A 289 -11.10 1.26 -1.21
CA LEU A 289 -11.73 -0.05 -1.34
C LEU A 289 -11.41 -0.93 -0.14
N VAL A 290 -12.39 -1.07 0.75
CA VAL A 290 -12.33 -2.06 1.84
C VAL A 290 -12.36 -3.47 1.23
N LEU A 291 -11.40 -4.29 1.65
CA LEU A 291 -11.21 -5.63 1.13
C LEU A 291 -12.02 -6.66 1.94
N PRO A 292 -12.47 -7.75 1.29
CA PRO A 292 -13.15 -8.82 2.01
C PRO A 292 -12.19 -9.57 2.95
N PRO A 293 -12.70 -10.24 4.00
CA PRO A 293 -11.89 -10.89 5.03
C PRO A 293 -10.83 -11.88 4.50
N ASP A 294 -11.14 -12.60 3.43
CA ASP A 294 -10.27 -13.59 2.79
C ASP A 294 -9.07 -12.95 2.06
N GLN A 295 -9.12 -11.66 1.75
CA GLN A 295 -8.00 -10.93 1.12
C GLN A 295 -7.10 -10.21 2.11
N VAL A 296 -7.59 -9.94 3.33
CA VAL A 296 -6.81 -9.27 4.37
C VAL A 296 -6.04 -10.23 5.27
N ASP A 297 -6.34 -11.53 5.19
CA ASP A 297 -5.69 -12.62 5.93
C ASP A 297 -4.17 -12.67 5.70
N PRO A 298 -3.35 -13.02 6.72
CA PRO A 298 -1.89 -13.12 6.58
C PRO A 298 -1.42 -13.99 5.40
N GLN A 299 -2.02 -15.17 5.19
CA GLN A 299 -1.59 -16.10 4.16
C GLN A 299 -1.97 -15.58 2.77
N ALA A 300 -3.20 -15.08 2.62
CA ALA A 300 -3.66 -14.47 1.38
C ALA A 300 -2.80 -13.26 1.02
N PHE A 301 -2.46 -12.43 2.01
CA PHE A 301 -1.62 -11.27 1.79
C PHE A 301 -0.17 -11.64 1.43
N GLN A 302 0.42 -12.65 2.07
CA GLN A 302 1.75 -13.15 1.71
C GLN A 302 1.79 -13.65 0.25
N ALA A 303 0.77 -14.42 -0.16
CA ALA A 303 0.66 -14.90 -1.53
C ALA A 303 0.47 -13.75 -2.52
N PHE A 304 -0.35 -12.76 -2.16
CA PHE A 304 -0.55 -11.55 -2.94
C PHE A 304 0.76 -10.77 -3.16
N THR A 305 1.59 -10.62 -2.12
CA THR A 305 2.90 -9.94 -2.22
C THR A 305 3.83 -10.66 -3.20
N ALA A 306 3.92 -11.98 -3.13
CA ALA A 306 4.74 -12.76 -4.07
C ALA A 306 4.25 -12.63 -5.53
N ALA A 307 2.93 -12.64 -5.74
CA ALA A 307 2.33 -12.44 -7.05
C ALA A 307 2.62 -11.03 -7.59
N GLU A 308 2.51 -9.99 -6.74
CA GLU A 308 2.79 -8.61 -7.15
C GLU A 308 4.27 -8.39 -7.46
N VAL A 309 5.21 -8.99 -6.71
CA VAL A 309 6.65 -8.94 -7.08
C VAL A 309 6.87 -9.46 -8.51
N THR A 310 6.24 -10.59 -8.84
CA THR A 310 6.36 -11.19 -10.17
C THR A 310 5.74 -10.31 -11.26
N LYS A 311 4.52 -9.83 -11.03
CA LYS A 311 3.79 -8.94 -11.94
C LYS A 311 4.58 -7.65 -12.21
N TRP A 312 5.10 -7.01 -11.16
CA TRP A 312 5.83 -5.75 -11.32
C TRP A 312 7.17 -5.93 -12.01
N ALA A 313 7.85 -7.07 -11.81
CA ALA A 313 9.05 -7.40 -12.58
C ALA A 313 8.78 -7.44 -14.08
N GLU A 314 7.67 -8.06 -14.50
CA GLU A 314 7.26 -8.10 -15.90
C GLU A 314 6.91 -6.71 -16.42
N VAL A 315 6.10 -5.93 -15.69
CA VAL A 315 5.70 -4.57 -16.08
C VAL A 315 6.89 -3.65 -16.24
N ILE A 316 7.81 -3.65 -15.26
CA ILE A 316 9.02 -2.81 -15.27
C ILE A 316 9.91 -3.15 -16.47
N LYS A 317 10.09 -4.45 -16.75
CA LYS A 317 10.85 -4.92 -17.90
C LYS A 317 10.20 -4.51 -19.22
N GLN A 318 8.90 -4.71 -19.38
CA GLN A 318 8.16 -4.36 -20.60
C GLN A 318 8.13 -2.86 -20.87
N ALA A 319 8.05 -2.05 -19.82
CA ALA A 319 8.04 -0.59 -19.91
C ALA A 319 9.45 0.04 -19.97
N GLY A 320 10.53 -0.76 -19.89
CA GLY A 320 11.89 -0.25 -19.92
C GLY A 320 12.24 0.68 -18.75
N ILE A 321 11.57 0.52 -17.61
CA ILE A 321 11.73 1.42 -16.47
C ILE A 321 13.07 1.10 -15.78
N THR A 322 13.93 2.11 -15.66
CA THR A 322 15.20 2.03 -14.95
C THR A 322 15.25 3.10 -13.86
N LEU A 323 15.86 2.78 -12.72
CA LEU A 323 16.35 3.83 -11.82
C LEU A 323 17.63 4.35 -12.48
N GLN A 324 17.60 5.58 -12.97
CA GLN A 324 18.82 6.26 -13.41
C GLN A 324 19.81 6.40 -12.26
#